data_AF-A0A7Z3C0H8-F1
#
_entry.id   AF-A0A7Z3C0H8-F1
#
_cell.length_a   1.000
_cell.length_b   1.000
_cell.length_c   1.000
_cell.angle_alpha   90.00
_cell.angle_beta   90.00
_cell.angle_gamma   90.00
#
_symmetry.space_group_name_H-M   'P 1'
#
loop_
_entity.id
_entity.type
_entity.pdbx_description
1 polymer ?
#
loop_
_entity_poly.entity_id
_entity_poly.type
_entity_poly.pdbx_seq_one_letter_code
_entity_poly.pdbx_strand_id
1 'polypeptide(L)'
;MNSKAAGTADYSDLPVNKSVPAPVVVKPQGDVNNPVEFSGTGLAGWRVWIMEVPIDGDPFASALVGPDGTWSVKATLPKAEYQAFAVQMDNRERSEWSPFFKFKVN
;
A
#
# COMPACT_ATOMS: atom_id res chain seq x y z
N MET A 1 37.55 -14.33 -39.03
CA MET A 1 37.34 -14.98 -37.73
C MET A 1 37.38 -13.88 -36.67
N ASN A 2 36.24 -13.43 -36.15
CA ASN A 2 36.20 -12.47 -35.05
C ASN A 2 35.52 -13.17 -33.87
N SER A 3 36.32 -13.60 -32.91
CA SER A 3 35.85 -14.27 -31.69
C SER A 3 35.05 -13.28 -30.83
N LYS A 4 33.75 -13.54 -30.69
CA LYS A 4 32.88 -12.90 -29.71
C LYS A 4 33.40 -13.23 -28.32
N ALA A 5 33.86 -12.24 -27.56
CA ALA A 5 34.19 -12.43 -26.16
C ALA A 5 32.88 -12.72 -25.41
N ALA A 6 32.63 -14.00 -25.10
CA ALA A 6 31.59 -14.41 -24.18
C ALA A 6 32.10 -14.21 -22.76
N GLY A 7 32.11 -12.96 -22.29
CA GLY A 7 32.25 -12.67 -20.87
C GLY A 7 30.96 -13.08 -20.17
N THR A 8 30.97 -14.18 -19.44
CA THR A 8 29.92 -14.47 -18.45
C THR A 8 30.13 -13.49 -17.31
N ALA A 9 29.47 -12.34 -17.34
CA ALA A 9 29.47 -11.45 -16.19
C ALA A 9 28.85 -12.21 -15.02
N ASP A 10 29.60 -12.30 -13.92
CA ASP A 10 29.10 -12.83 -12.66
C ASP A 10 28.18 -11.77 -12.04
N TYR A 11 26.90 -12.09 -11.98
CA TYR A 11 25.86 -11.21 -11.45
C TYR A 11 25.51 -11.56 -10.00
N SER A 12 26.23 -12.47 -9.36
CA SER A 12 25.96 -12.90 -7.98
C SER A 12 26.06 -11.76 -6.96
N ASP A 13 26.82 -10.72 -7.27
CA ASP A 13 27.07 -9.54 -6.41
C ASP A 13 26.29 -8.29 -6.84
N LEU A 14 25.28 -8.42 -7.71
CA LEU A 14 24.38 -7.30 -7.96
C LEU A 14 23.55 -6.97 -6.71
N PRO A 15 23.30 -5.69 -6.41
CA PRO A 15 22.36 -5.32 -5.36
C PRO A 15 20.98 -5.91 -5.68
N VAL A 16 20.48 -6.78 -4.81
CA VAL A 16 19.12 -7.30 -4.90
C VAL A 16 18.16 -6.17 -4.53
N ASN A 17 17.15 -5.93 -5.37
CA ASN A 17 16.12 -4.96 -5.06
C ASN A 17 15.29 -5.47 -3.86
N LYS A 18 15.41 -4.79 -2.72
CA LYS A 18 14.65 -5.13 -1.51
C LYS A 18 13.22 -4.65 -1.67
N SER A 19 12.27 -5.58 -1.78
CA SER A 19 10.84 -5.24 -1.75
C SER A 19 10.36 -5.17 -0.29
N VAL A 20 9.68 -4.09 0.05
CA VAL A 20 9.05 -3.90 1.36
C VAL A 20 7.60 -4.41 1.29
N PRO A 21 7.16 -5.30 2.21
CA PRO A 21 5.82 -5.86 2.18
C PRO A 21 4.72 -4.79 2.19
N ALA A 22 3.68 -4.97 1.38
CA ALA A 22 2.49 -4.10 1.40
C ALA A 22 1.73 -4.21 2.74
N PRO A 23 1.00 -3.15 3.16
CA PRO A 23 0.06 -3.28 4.25
C PRO A 23 -1.14 -4.14 3.82
N VAL A 24 -1.71 -4.89 4.75
CA VAL A 24 -2.97 -5.63 4.52
C VAL A 24 -4.13 -4.72 4.88
N VAL A 25 -5.14 -4.67 4.03
CA VAL A 25 -6.41 -3.95 4.28
C VAL A 25 -7.50 -4.98 4.53
N VAL A 26 -8.15 -4.90 5.70
CA VAL A 26 -9.23 -5.81 6.13
C VAL A 26 -10.60 -5.15 5.97
N LYS A 27 -10.69 -3.83 6.21
CA LYS A 27 -11.89 -3.00 6.00
C LYS A 27 -11.57 -1.79 5.12
N PRO A 28 -12.55 -1.24 4.38
CA PRO A 28 -13.96 -1.64 4.30
C PRO A 28 -14.22 -2.89 3.44
N GLN A 29 -15.41 -3.48 3.57
CA GLN A 29 -15.90 -4.57 2.72
C GLN A 29 -17.32 -4.25 2.27
N GLY A 30 -17.56 -4.21 0.95
CA GLY A 30 -18.90 -4.01 0.39
C GLY A 30 -19.52 -2.64 0.74
N ASP A 31 -20.81 -2.66 1.06
CA ASP A 31 -21.60 -1.50 1.46
C ASP A 31 -21.25 -1.04 2.89
N VAL A 32 -20.91 0.24 3.05
CA VAL A 32 -20.49 0.83 4.33
C VAL A 32 -21.21 2.15 4.63
N ASN A 33 -21.34 2.45 5.91
CA ASN A 33 -21.86 3.74 6.40
C ASN A 33 -20.72 4.76 6.56
N ASN A 34 -21.09 6.03 6.54
CA ASN A 34 -20.19 7.15 6.81
C ASN A 34 -20.21 7.48 8.33
N PRO A 35 -19.06 7.61 9.01
CA PRO A 35 -17.68 7.51 8.53
C PRO A 35 -17.22 6.07 8.24
N VAL A 36 -16.47 5.93 7.14
CA VAL A 36 -15.91 4.65 6.70
C VAL A 36 -14.73 4.29 7.59
N GLU A 37 -14.77 3.10 8.17
CA GLU A 37 -13.64 2.55 8.92
C GLU A 37 -12.71 1.79 7.98
N PHE A 38 -11.45 2.20 7.95
CA PHE A 38 -10.36 1.49 7.31
C PHE A 38 -9.51 0.84 8.40
N SER A 39 -9.16 -0.43 8.23
CA SER A 39 -8.32 -1.14 9.20
C SER A 39 -7.56 -2.28 8.54
N GLY A 40 -6.48 -2.70 9.18
CA GLY A 40 -5.71 -3.85 8.74
C GLY A 40 -4.38 -3.99 9.49
N THR A 41 -3.37 -4.54 8.83
CA THR A 41 -2.03 -4.74 9.41
C THR A 41 -0.93 -4.11 8.55
N GLY A 42 0.22 -3.86 9.17
CA GLY A 42 1.39 -3.27 8.53
C GLY A 42 2.66 -3.45 9.37
N LEU A 43 3.74 -2.82 8.95
CA LEU A 43 4.99 -2.77 9.70
C LEU A 43 4.86 -1.77 10.85
N ALA A 44 5.12 -2.22 12.09
CA ALA A 44 5.00 -1.37 13.28
C ALA A 44 5.82 -0.07 13.14
N GLY A 45 5.21 1.06 13.49
CA GLY A 45 5.83 2.39 13.38
C GLY A 45 5.76 3.02 11.99
N TRP A 46 5.35 2.29 10.95
CA TRP A 46 5.17 2.84 9.61
C TRP A 46 3.82 3.56 9.48
N ARG A 47 3.72 4.49 8.53
CA ARG A 47 2.45 5.15 8.22
C ARG A 47 1.83 4.55 6.97
N VAL A 48 0.59 4.06 7.11
CA VAL A 48 -0.26 3.62 6.01
C VAL A 48 -0.97 4.82 5.40
N TRP A 49 -0.99 4.87 4.07
CA TRP A 49 -1.67 5.88 3.26
C TRP A 49 -2.64 5.17 2.32
N ILE A 50 -3.89 5.65 2.27
CA ILE A 50 -4.96 5.08 1.46
C ILE A 50 -5.27 6.03 0.31
N MET A 51 -5.20 5.52 -0.92
CA MET A 51 -5.38 6.30 -2.14
C MET A 51 -6.51 5.71 -2.99
N GLU A 52 -7.28 6.59 -3.60
CA GLU A 52 -8.31 6.22 -4.57
C GLU A 52 -7.69 5.85 -5.93
N VAL A 53 -8.44 5.08 -6.72
CA VAL A 53 -8.12 4.73 -8.10
C VAL A 53 -9.21 5.32 -9.01
N PRO A 54 -8.86 6.10 -10.04
CA PRO A 54 -7.50 6.57 -10.37
C PRO A 54 -6.95 7.50 -9.28
N ILE A 55 -5.62 7.59 -9.18
CA ILE A 55 -4.97 8.50 -8.22
C ILE A 55 -5.22 9.92 -8.72
N ASP A 56 -6.09 10.64 -8.02
CA ASP A 56 -6.40 12.05 -8.29
C ASP A 56 -6.13 12.88 -7.03
N GLY A 57 -4.85 13.18 -6.79
CA GLY A 57 -4.39 14.00 -5.67
C GLY A 57 -3.89 13.21 -4.45
N ASP A 58 -4.15 13.77 -3.27
CA ASP A 58 -3.62 13.29 -2.00
C ASP A 58 -4.38 12.07 -1.45
N PRO A 59 -3.75 11.24 -0.61
CA PRO A 59 -4.43 10.16 0.10
C PRO A 59 -5.59 10.69 0.94
N PHE A 60 -6.77 10.06 0.83
CA PHE A 60 -7.97 10.48 1.58
C PHE A 60 -7.98 9.99 3.04
N ALA A 61 -7.07 9.07 3.41
CA ALA A 61 -6.88 8.61 4.78
C ALA A 61 -5.44 8.17 5.05
N SER A 62 -4.99 8.29 6.32
CA SER A 62 -3.73 7.72 6.77
C SER A 62 -3.78 7.28 8.23
N ALA A 63 -2.98 6.29 8.59
CA ALA A 63 -2.90 5.74 9.94
C ALA A 63 -1.46 5.35 10.30
N LEU A 64 -1.04 5.58 11.54
CA LEU A 64 0.20 4.99 12.06
C LEU A 64 -0.09 3.53 12.43
N VAL A 65 0.81 2.63 12.06
CA VAL A 65 0.75 1.23 12.51
C VAL A 65 1.25 1.15 13.94
N GLY A 66 0.42 0.59 14.82
CA GLY A 66 0.74 0.38 16.22
C GLY A 66 1.91 -0.60 16.42
N PRO A 67 2.48 -0.66 17.62
CA PRO A 67 3.53 -1.64 17.96
C PRO A 67 3.09 -3.10 17.78
N ASP A 68 1.78 -3.36 17.81
CA ASP A 68 1.17 -4.68 17.58
C ASP A 68 0.98 -5.03 16.10
N GLY A 69 1.40 -4.14 15.19
CA GLY A 69 1.28 -4.33 13.74
C GLY A 69 -0.11 -4.01 13.19
N THR A 70 -1.03 -3.47 13.99
CA THR A 70 -2.38 -3.12 13.55
C THR A 70 -2.53 -1.63 13.28
N TRP A 71 -3.48 -1.27 12.42
CA TRP A 71 -3.86 0.12 12.18
C TRP A 71 -5.36 0.26 11.95
N SER A 72 -5.91 1.42 12.30
CA SER A 72 -7.29 1.80 12.03
C SER A 72 -7.41 3.31 11.88
N VAL A 73 -8.26 3.75 10.95
CA VAL A 73 -8.61 5.16 10.75
C VAL A 73 -10.04 5.25 10.23
N LYS A 74 -10.74 6.33 10.60
CA LYS A 74 -12.05 6.66 10.05
C LYS A 74 -11.92 7.85 9.09
N ALA A 75 -12.58 7.77 7.94
CA ALA A 75 -12.65 8.88 6.99
C ALA A 75 -14.10 9.16 6.58
N THR A 76 -14.41 10.45 6.44
CA THR A 76 -15.70 10.91 5.93
C THR A 76 -15.60 11.04 4.41
N LEU A 77 -16.37 10.23 3.68
CA LEU A 77 -16.35 10.19 2.22
C LEU A 77 -17.74 10.48 1.64
N PRO A 78 -17.85 11.19 0.51
CA PRO A 78 -19.10 11.30 -0.24
C PRO A 78 -19.74 9.93 -0.54
N LYS A 79 -21.05 9.93 -0.76
CA LYS A 79 -21.75 8.72 -1.22
C LYS A 79 -21.33 8.41 -2.66
N ALA A 80 -20.57 7.34 -2.84
CA ALA A 80 -20.08 6.87 -4.13
C ALA A 80 -19.59 5.42 -4.01
N GLU A 81 -19.28 4.82 -5.16
CA GLU A 81 -18.48 3.60 -5.24
C GLU A 81 -17.01 3.97 -5.35
N TYR A 82 -16.16 3.30 -4.58
CA TYR A 82 -14.74 3.55 -4.50
C TYR A 82 -13.96 2.30 -4.89
N GLN A 83 -12.85 2.50 -5.61
CA GLN A 83 -11.75 1.55 -5.71
C GLN A 83 -10.51 2.21 -5.12
N ALA A 84 -9.81 1.51 -4.23
CA ALA A 84 -8.68 2.07 -3.51
C ALA A 84 -7.58 1.03 -3.28
N PHE A 85 -6.41 1.50 -2.86
CA PHE A 85 -5.31 0.69 -2.34
C PHE A 85 -4.60 1.43 -1.20
N ALA A 86 -3.75 0.69 -0.49
CA ALA A 86 -2.91 1.22 0.56
C ALA A 86 -1.42 1.00 0.26
N VAL A 87 -0.59 1.91 0.76
CA VAL A 87 0.87 1.78 0.84
C VAL A 87 1.34 2.18 2.22
N GLN A 88 2.48 1.63 2.67
CA GLN A 88 3.12 2.09 3.90
C GLN A 88 4.50 2.67 3.62
N MET A 89 4.86 3.70 4.38
CA MET A 89 6.12 4.42 4.24
C MET A 89 6.74 4.74 5.61
N ASP A 90 8.06 4.63 5.68
CA ASP A 90 8.91 5.13 6.75
C ASP A 90 10.29 5.49 6.20
N ASN A 91 10.92 6.54 6.72
CA ASN A 91 12.26 6.98 6.32
C ASN A 91 12.53 6.99 4.79
N ARG A 92 11.55 7.46 4.00
CA ARG A 92 11.55 7.47 2.52
C ARG A 92 11.57 6.08 1.83
N GLU A 93 11.56 5.00 2.59
CA GLU A 93 11.24 3.68 2.08
C GLU A 93 9.73 3.55 1.88
N ARG A 94 9.32 2.87 0.81
CA ARG A 94 7.93 2.63 0.46
C ARG A 94 7.70 1.15 0.18
N SER A 95 6.58 0.63 0.65
CA SER A 95 6.12 -0.72 0.32
C SER A 95 5.62 -0.88 -1.10
N GLU A 96 5.47 -2.14 -1.52
CA GLU A 96 4.53 -2.49 -2.58
C GLU A 96 3.11 -1.96 -2.26
N TRP A 97 2.26 -1.90 -3.28
CA TRP A 97 0.85 -1.56 -3.11
C TRP A 97 0.10 -2.76 -2.53
N SER A 98 -0.86 -2.50 -1.65
CA SER A 98 -1.85 -3.52 -1.32
C SER A 98 -2.62 -3.92 -2.59
N PRO A 99 -3.26 -5.10 -2.61
CA PRO A 99 -4.30 -5.37 -3.60
C PRO A 99 -5.36 -4.25 -3.61
N PHE A 100 -5.95 -4.00 -4.78
CA PHE A 100 -7.08 -3.10 -4.88
C PHE A 100 -8.28 -3.67 -4.13
N PHE A 101 -8.97 -2.81 -3.39
CA PHE A 101 -10.23 -3.13 -2.72
C PHE A 101 -11.31 -2.16 -3.16
N LYS A 102 -12.56 -2.63 -3.10
CA LYS A 102 -13.75 -1.88 -3.53
C LYS A 102 -14.76 -1.81 -2.39
N PHE A 103 -15.41 -0.66 -2.27
CA PHE A 103 -16.48 -0.44 -1.29
C PHE A 103 -17.43 0.63 -1.79
N LYS A 104 -18.64 0.66 -1.22
CA LYS A 104 -19.67 1.65 -1.55
C LYS A 104 -20.12 2.37 -0.29
N VAL A 105 -20.12 3.70 -0.33
CA VAL A 105 -20.59 4.54 0.77
C VAL A 105 -22.06 4.88 0.55
N ASN A 106 -22.92 4.51 1.50
CA ASN A 106 -24.39 4.66 1.42
C ASN A 106 -24.96 5.89 2.09
#